data_AF-A0A539DMG7-F1
#
_entry.id   AF-A0A539DMG7-F1
#
_cell.length_a   1.000
_cell.length_b   1.000
_cell.length_c   1.000
_cell.angle_alpha   90.00
_cell.angle_beta   90.00
_cell.angle_gamma   90.00
#
_symmetry.space_group_name_H-M   'P 1'
#
loop_
_entity.id
_entity.type
_entity.pdbx_description
1 polymer ?
#
loop_
_entity_poly.entity_id
_entity_poly.type
_entity_poly.pdbx_seq_one_letter_code
_entity_poly.pdbx_strand_id
1 'polypeptide(L)'
;TNVTLNFTLTQVATGTISGIVWVNPNPVISQVVAATQTWALPWGPRTVEYVELFNPTTYAINMGQTGSPIGIFEYDCEAAGFDKDVDDLNFVYITTFVPAGKYFLIANATAFYINGSLVHADACYGSGANCDTAPTFPDFIDDIRAGSVQIGNIATNTLWDKVGWNDDNNDACLDPGECEGTAIPNYIDGMGIGNQIVRVSSPLASSAEIGTYGRAYDSDDNRSDFLYPTVGGFTGILFNPGQTTDPAMPVITGRPGVGAVIASNDALSGSTVAYRATVSSAGIELAYAPFAIPRVTSGTWTVIVASGSYYKQLSNVVVTVNSNINIPNAVTTPDWEYLGGAHVNLDSATVSGFVTGRVSDITDSSLSGITVRA
;
A
#
# COMPACT_ATOMS: atom_id res chain seq x y z
N THR A 1 -24.37 13.59 61.83
CA THR A 1 -25.28 12.46 61.55
C THR A 1 -24.96 11.94 60.16
N ASN A 2 -24.49 10.70 60.05
CA ASN A 2 -24.21 10.10 58.74
C ASN A 2 -25.55 9.70 58.10
N VAL A 3 -25.96 10.43 57.07
CA VAL A 3 -27.15 10.08 56.28
C VAL A 3 -26.71 9.01 55.27
N THR A 4 -27.28 7.81 55.39
CA THR A 4 -27.10 6.75 54.39
C THR A 4 -28.02 7.07 53.22
N LEU A 5 -27.43 7.47 52.10
CA LEU A 5 -28.14 7.69 50.84
C LEU A 5 -28.09 6.41 50.01
N ASN A 6 -29.24 5.78 49.81
CA ASN A 6 -29.38 4.72 48.82
C ASN A 6 -29.48 5.38 47.44
N PHE A 7 -28.53 5.08 46.55
CA PHE A 7 -28.62 5.42 45.14
C PHE A 7 -28.69 4.15 44.30
N THR A 8 -29.46 4.20 43.23
CA THR A 8 -29.51 3.14 42.22
C THR A 8 -28.51 3.50 41.13
N LEU A 9 -27.55 2.62 40.86
CA LEU A 9 -26.68 2.74 39.69
C LEU A 9 -27.41 2.16 38.49
N THR A 10 -27.66 2.98 37.47
CA THR A 10 -28.17 2.50 36.18
C THR A 10 -26.99 1.95 35.40
N GLN A 11 -27.12 0.74 34.87
CA GLN A 11 -26.12 0.19 33.96
C GLN A 11 -25.95 1.13 32.77
N VAL A 12 -24.71 1.53 32.49
CA VAL A 12 -24.40 2.31 31.30
C VAL A 12 -24.55 1.39 30.10
N ALA A 13 -25.42 1.78 29.17
CA ALA A 13 -25.66 1.05 27.96
C ALA A 13 -24.44 1.17 27.03
N THR A 14 -24.05 0.08 26.36
CA THR A 14 -22.82 0.02 25.57
C THR A 14 -23.05 -0.58 24.19
N GLY A 15 -22.16 -0.27 23.25
CA GLY A 15 -22.05 -0.91 21.94
C GLY A 15 -20.62 -1.35 21.64
N THR A 16 -20.37 -1.72 20.39
CA THR A 16 -19.05 -2.07 19.85
C THR A 16 -18.71 -1.13 18.70
N ILE A 17 -17.48 -0.66 18.65
CA ILE A 17 -16.93 0.05 17.49
C ILE A 17 -16.00 -0.93 16.76
N SER A 18 -16.10 -1.03 15.43
CA SER A 18 -15.20 -1.86 14.63
C SER A 18 -14.80 -1.20 13.31
N GLY A 19 -13.77 -1.74 12.67
CA GLY A 19 -13.25 -1.24 11.40
C GLY A 19 -12.02 -2.02 10.95
N ILE A 20 -11.37 -1.55 9.89
CA ILE A 20 -10.14 -2.11 9.32
C ILE A 20 -9.11 -0.99 9.23
N VAL A 21 -7.87 -1.25 9.65
CA VAL A 21 -6.79 -0.25 9.64
C VAL A 21 -5.79 -0.54 8.52
N TRP A 22 -5.38 0.51 7.83
CA TRP A 22 -4.34 0.48 6.80
C TRP A 22 -3.30 1.57 7.06
N VAL A 23 -2.06 1.36 6.62
CA VAL A 23 -0.96 2.31 6.75
C VAL A 23 -0.36 2.54 5.37
N ASN A 24 -0.18 3.80 4.99
CA ASN A 24 0.35 4.21 3.69
C ASN A 24 1.51 5.19 3.87
N PRO A 25 2.73 4.72 4.16
CA PRO A 25 3.84 5.60 4.48
C PRO A 25 4.59 6.11 3.25
N ASN A 26 4.64 5.33 2.16
CA ASN A 26 5.51 5.50 1.00
C ASN A 26 4.78 5.13 -0.31
N PRO A 27 5.35 5.39 -1.50
CA PRO A 27 4.85 4.83 -2.74
C PRO A 27 5.04 3.31 -2.76
N VAL A 28 4.20 2.64 -3.55
CA VAL A 28 4.28 1.20 -3.81
C VAL A 28 4.42 0.94 -5.32
N ILE A 29 5.11 -0.12 -5.71
CA ILE A 29 5.15 -0.65 -7.06
C ILE A 29 3.77 -1.21 -7.37
N SER A 30 3.07 -0.59 -8.32
CA SER A 30 1.70 -0.95 -8.66
C SER A 30 1.59 -1.79 -9.92
N GLN A 31 2.60 -1.77 -10.79
CA GLN A 31 2.68 -2.63 -11.96
C GLN A 31 4.12 -2.83 -12.41
N VAL A 32 4.45 -4.04 -12.86
CA VAL A 32 5.73 -4.38 -13.51
C VAL A 32 5.43 -5.03 -14.85
N VAL A 33 6.19 -4.66 -15.88
CA VAL A 33 6.21 -5.28 -17.21
C VAL A 33 7.64 -5.36 -17.70
N ALA A 34 8.19 -6.57 -17.75
CA ALA A 34 9.56 -6.84 -18.19
C ALA A 34 9.75 -6.67 -19.71
N ALA A 35 8.75 -7.00 -20.52
CA ALA A 35 8.85 -6.82 -21.95
C ALA A 35 7.48 -6.63 -22.61
N THR A 36 7.42 -5.76 -23.60
CA THR A 36 6.27 -5.59 -24.49
C THR A 36 6.67 -5.79 -25.94
N GLN A 37 5.68 -5.84 -26.84
CA GLN A 37 5.91 -5.67 -28.28
C GLN A 37 5.03 -4.52 -28.76
N THR A 38 5.55 -3.31 -28.68
CA THR A 38 4.75 -2.10 -28.95
C THR A 38 5.48 -1.08 -29.81
N TRP A 39 4.78 -0.02 -30.19
CA TRP A 39 5.33 1.12 -30.88
C TRP A 39 5.83 2.16 -29.87
N ALA A 40 7.15 2.36 -29.80
CA ALA A 40 7.78 3.43 -29.02
C ALA A 40 8.02 4.64 -29.92
N LEU A 41 7.73 5.84 -29.43
CA LEU A 41 7.93 7.08 -30.19
C LEU A 41 9.30 7.70 -29.87
N PRO A 42 10.02 8.24 -30.87
CA PRO A 42 9.72 8.25 -32.32
C PRO A 42 10.23 7.01 -33.09
N TRP A 43 10.63 5.94 -32.40
CA TRP A 43 11.53 4.91 -32.94
C TRP A 43 10.90 3.71 -33.63
N GLY A 44 9.59 3.51 -33.52
CA GLY A 44 8.88 2.40 -34.15
C GLY A 44 8.68 1.19 -33.25
N PRO A 45 8.53 -0.03 -33.80
CA PRO A 45 8.30 -1.24 -33.02
C PRO A 45 9.51 -1.57 -32.15
N ARG A 46 9.31 -1.69 -30.84
CA ARG A 46 10.33 -1.90 -29.81
C ARG A 46 9.79 -2.72 -28.64
N THR A 47 10.72 -3.25 -27.85
CA THR A 47 10.43 -3.86 -26.56
C THR A 47 10.51 -2.78 -25.49
N VAL A 48 9.36 -2.40 -24.95
CA VAL A 48 9.31 -1.47 -23.82
C VAL A 48 9.16 -2.26 -22.53
N GLU A 49 9.99 -1.94 -21.55
CA GLU A 49 9.93 -2.39 -20.16
C GLU A 49 9.51 -1.20 -19.29
N TYR A 50 8.69 -1.46 -18.26
CA TYR A 50 8.25 -0.41 -17.38
C TYR A 50 7.85 -0.90 -15.98
N VAL A 51 7.98 0.02 -15.03
CA VAL A 51 7.54 -0.11 -13.66
C VAL A 51 6.67 1.11 -13.33
N GLU A 52 5.47 0.86 -12.83
CA GLU A 52 4.54 1.87 -12.37
C GLU A 52 4.59 1.92 -10.86
N LEU A 53 4.68 3.13 -10.29
CA LEU A 53 4.50 3.37 -8.87
C LEU A 53 3.15 4.02 -8.62
N PHE A 54 2.54 3.74 -7.48
CA PHE A 54 1.38 4.45 -6.96
C PHE A 54 1.73 5.14 -5.65
N ASN A 55 1.31 6.39 -5.47
CA ASN A 55 1.46 7.12 -4.22
C ASN A 55 0.14 7.08 -3.41
N PRO A 56 0.01 6.16 -2.43
CA PRO A 56 -1.18 6.07 -1.59
C PRO A 56 -1.21 7.10 -0.43
N THR A 57 -0.19 7.96 -0.32
CA THR A 57 -0.11 8.97 0.74
C THR A 57 -0.99 10.18 0.44
N THR A 58 -1.09 11.10 1.41
CA THR A 58 -1.84 12.37 1.28
C THR A 58 -0.98 13.54 0.83
N TYR A 59 0.30 13.31 0.54
CA TYR A 59 1.25 14.35 0.11
C TYR A 59 2.03 13.90 -1.13
N ALA A 60 2.64 14.87 -1.82
CA ALA A 60 3.49 14.55 -2.96
C ALA A 60 4.83 13.98 -2.49
N ILE A 61 5.32 12.94 -3.18
CA ILE A 61 6.59 12.29 -2.88
C ILE A 61 7.61 12.71 -3.93
N ASN A 62 8.76 13.20 -3.49
CA ASN A 62 9.85 13.62 -4.37
C ASN A 62 10.63 12.40 -4.85
N MET A 63 10.66 12.18 -6.16
CA MET A 63 11.40 11.07 -6.78
C MET A 63 12.84 11.45 -7.12
N GLY A 64 13.17 12.74 -7.04
CA GLY A 64 14.46 13.29 -7.40
C GLY A 64 14.40 14.12 -8.67
N GLN A 65 15.58 14.43 -9.20
CA GLN A 65 15.75 15.15 -10.45
C GLN A 65 16.90 14.50 -11.24
N THR A 66 16.96 14.75 -12.54
CA THR A 66 18.04 14.23 -13.39
C THR A 66 19.42 14.57 -12.81
N GLY A 67 20.25 13.56 -12.58
CA GLY A 67 21.59 13.70 -11.97
C GLY A 67 21.61 13.84 -10.45
N SER A 68 20.46 13.78 -9.78
CA SER A 68 20.33 13.76 -8.32
C SER A 68 19.06 13.01 -7.93
N PRO A 69 19.02 11.68 -8.14
CA PRO A 69 17.87 10.86 -7.76
C PRO A 69 17.67 10.91 -6.25
N ILE A 70 16.42 10.82 -5.82
CA ILE A 70 16.06 10.58 -4.40
C ILE A 70 15.53 9.16 -4.25
N GLY A 71 14.88 8.64 -5.30
CA GLY A 71 14.50 7.24 -5.41
C GLY A 71 15.70 6.33 -5.63
N ILE A 72 15.76 5.22 -4.89
CA ILE A 72 16.50 4.02 -5.29
C ILE A 72 15.61 3.27 -6.28
N PHE A 73 16.21 2.75 -7.36
CA PHE A 73 15.63 1.72 -8.19
C PHE A 73 16.72 0.68 -8.44
N GLU A 74 16.45 -0.54 -8.02
CA GLU A 74 17.37 -1.66 -8.17
C GLU A 74 16.62 -2.78 -8.89
N TYR A 75 17.29 -3.40 -9.84
CA TYR A 75 16.84 -4.62 -10.48
C TYR A 75 17.89 -5.70 -10.23
N ASP A 76 17.44 -6.81 -9.64
CA ASP A 76 18.25 -8.00 -9.40
C ASP A 76 17.69 -9.14 -10.27
N CYS A 77 18.58 -9.87 -10.94
CA CYS A 77 18.23 -11.03 -11.76
C CYS A 77 18.91 -12.27 -11.20
N GLU A 78 18.21 -13.40 -11.20
CA GLU A 78 18.71 -14.67 -10.68
C GLU A 78 20.14 -15.01 -11.16
N ALA A 79 21.01 -15.26 -10.17
CA ALA A 79 22.44 -15.44 -10.31
C ALA A 79 22.83 -16.79 -10.94
N ALA A 80 23.12 -16.76 -12.25
CA ALA A 80 23.90 -17.79 -12.93
C ALA A 80 25.28 -17.29 -13.39
N GLY A 81 25.90 -16.36 -12.64
CA GLY A 81 27.21 -15.77 -13.00
C GLY A 81 27.16 -14.85 -14.23
N PHE A 82 25.97 -14.37 -14.56
CA PHE A 82 25.66 -13.40 -15.60
C PHE A 82 24.74 -12.31 -15.04
N ASP A 83 24.99 -11.95 -13.78
CA ASP A 83 24.18 -11.03 -13.00
C ASP A 83 23.96 -9.76 -13.85
N LYS A 84 22.69 -9.56 -14.24
CA LYS A 84 22.20 -8.33 -14.82
C LYS A 84 21.80 -7.38 -13.70
N ASP A 85 22.44 -7.48 -12.54
CA ASP A 85 22.18 -6.60 -11.42
C ASP A 85 22.46 -5.19 -11.88
N VAL A 86 21.39 -4.40 -11.93
CA VAL A 86 21.49 -3.00 -12.30
C VAL A 86 21.25 -2.19 -11.05
N ASP A 87 22.36 -1.91 -10.39
CA ASP A 87 22.42 -0.87 -9.38
C ASP A 87 22.38 0.50 -10.08
N ASP A 88 21.49 1.38 -9.62
CA ASP A 88 21.47 2.80 -9.96
C ASP A 88 21.32 3.08 -11.47
N LEU A 89 20.17 2.67 -12.02
CA LEU A 89 19.76 3.10 -13.37
C LEU A 89 19.82 4.63 -13.48
N ASN A 90 20.58 5.15 -14.44
CA ASN A 90 20.64 6.57 -14.69
C ASN A 90 19.30 7.06 -15.29
N PHE A 91 18.46 7.66 -14.45
CA PHE A 91 17.16 8.20 -14.85
C PHE A 91 17.23 9.64 -15.37
N VAL A 92 16.44 9.91 -16.41
CA VAL A 92 15.95 11.25 -16.70
C VAL A 92 14.53 11.38 -16.19
N TYR A 93 14.37 12.33 -15.27
CA TYR A 93 13.08 12.68 -14.68
C TYR A 93 12.40 13.73 -15.56
N ILE A 94 11.25 13.37 -16.11
CA ILE A 94 10.34 14.29 -16.81
C ILE A 94 9.47 15.00 -15.78
N THR A 95 9.06 14.27 -14.75
CA THR A 95 8.43 14.82 -13.54
C THR A 95 9.25 14.42 -12.31
N THR A 96 9.31 15.29 -11.31
CA THR A 96 10.15 15.12 -10.12
C THR A 96 9.35 14.69 -8.88
N PHE A 97 8.02 14.65 -8.99
CA PHE A 97 7.12 14.32 -7.88
C PHE A 97 6.01 13.38 -8.32
N VAL A 98 5.62 12.47 -7.43
CA VAL A 98 4.36 11.72 -7.51
C VAL A 98 3.33 12.41 -6.61
N PRO A 99 2.30 13.08 -7.13
CA PRO A 99 1.24 13.64 -6.29
C PRO A 99 0.47 12.55 -5.52
N ALA A 100 -0.20 12.94 -4.44
CA ALA A 100 -1.08 12.06 -3.67
C ALA A 100 -2.16 11.41 -4.55
N GLY A 101 -2.36 10.10 -4.39
CA GLY A 101 -3.33 9.30 -5.14
C GLY A 101 -3.03 9.18 -6.64
N LYS A 102 -1.79 9.46 -7.08
CA LYS A 102 -1.40 9.37 -8.49
C LYS A 102 -0.35 8.30 -8.75
N TYR A 103 -0.19 7.99 -10.02
CA TYR A 103 0.85 7.09 -10.51
C TYR A 103 2.10 7.84 -10.96
N PHE A 104 3.20 7.11 -11.06
CA PHE A 104 4.47 7.57 -11.63
C PHE A 104 5.06 6.45 -12.47
N LEU A 105 5.20 6.69 -13.77
CA LEU A 105 5.66 5.66 -14.71
C LEU A 105 7.16 5.77 -14.99
N ILE A 106 7.89 4.69 -14.74
CA ILE A 106 9.31 4.54 -15.06
C ILE A 106 9.42 3.56 -16.24
N ALA A 107 10.04 3.96 -17.35
CA ALA A 107 10.17 3.09 -18.52
C ALA A 107 11.50 3.28 -19.28
N ASN A 108 11.91 2.30 -20.07
CA ASN A 108 13.05 2.48 -20.99
C ASN A 108 12.75 3.38 -22.20
N ALA A 109 11.53 3.92 -22.29
CA ALA A 109 11.05 4.78 -23.38
C ALA A 109 10.30 6.01 -22.84
N THR A 110 10.47 7.17 -23.49
CA THR A 110 9.73 8.40 -23.09
C THR A 110 8.24 8.37 -23.42
N ALA A 111 7.85 7.72 -24.52
CA ALA A 111 6.45 7.56 -24.91
C ALA A 111 6.24 6.31 -25.78
N PHE A 112 5.15 5.59 -25.55
CA PHE A 112 4.85 4.33 -26.24
C PHE A 112 3.36 4.00 -26.21
N TYR A 113 2.92 3.08 -27.06
CA TYR A 113 1.52 2.65 -27.09
C TYR A 113 1.27 1.46 -26.16
N ILE A 114 0.15 1.44 -25.45
CA ILE A 114 -0.36 0.24 -24.76
C ILE A 114 -1.87 0.19 -25.01
N ASN A 115 -2.37 -0.95 -25.49
CA ASN A 115 -3.78 -1.14 -25.82
C ASN A 115 -4.37 -0.01 -26.72
N GLY A 116 -3.56 0.54 -27.62
CA GLY A 116 -3.95 1.61 -28.55
C GLY A 116 -3.90 3.02 -27.95
N SER A 117 -3.60 3.18 -26.67
CA SER A 117 -3.41 4.48 -25.99
C SER A 117 -1.95 4.87 -25.97
N LEU A 118 -1.65 6.14 -26.27
CA LEU A 118 -0.31 6.71 -26.07
C LEU A 118 -0.09 6.99 -24.59
N VAL A 119 1.00 6.45 -24.04
CA VAL A 119 1.45 6.60 -22.66
C VAL A 119 2.76 7.39 -22.67
N HIS A 120 2.96 8.24 -21.66
CA HIS A 120 4.17 9.02 -21.43
C HIS A 120 4.80 8.63 -20.09
N ALA A 121 6.08 8.29 -20.12
CA ALA A 121 6.80 8.00 -18.89
C ALA A 121 7.04 9.29 -18.08
N ASP A 122 7.07 9.17 -16.76
CA ASP A 122 7.41 10.22 -15.80
C ASP A 122 8.91 10.27 -15.49
N ALA A 123 9.55 9.11 -15.56
CA ALA A 123 10.99 8.98 -15.64
C ALA A 123 11.34 7.91 -16.67
N CYS A 124 12.53 8.04 -17.26
CA CYS A 124 13.00 7.03 -18.19
C CYS A 124 14.47 6.72 -18.01
N TYR A 125 14.89 5.52 -18.45
CA TYR A 125 16.26 5.02 -18.33
C TYR A 125 16.79 4.50 -19.68
N GLY A 126 18.12 4.40 -19.80
CA GLY A 126 18.82 3.97 -21.02
C GLY A 126 20.13 4.73 -21.25
N SER A 127 20.85 4.46 -22.35
CA SER A 127 22.32 4.67 -22.55
C SER A 127 22.93 6.08 -22.38
N GLY A 128 22.17 7.00 -21.80
CA GLY A 128 22.59 8.24 -21.15
C GLY A 128 21.38 9.12 -20.83
N ALA A 129 20.22 8.48 -20.67
CA ALA A 129 18.89 9.02 -20.40
C ALA A 129 18.26 9.99 -21.44
N ASN A 130 18.68 9.93 -22.71
CA ASN A 130 17.81 10.29 -23.83
C ASN A 130 17.04 9.03 -24.31
N CYS A 131 16.12 8.56 -23.48
CA CYS A 131 15.54 7.21 -23.40
C CYS A 131 14.61 6.80 -24.57
N ASP A 132 15.05 6.20 -25.66
CA ASP A 132 16.33 5.66 -26.10
C ASP A 132 16.78 6.36 -27.40
N THR A 133 17.99 6.10 -27.88
CA THR A 133 18.41 6.50 -29.22
C THR A 133 18.93 5.27 -29.94
N ALA A 134 18.50 5.06 -31.19
CA ALA A 134 18.99 3.94 -31.99
C ALA A 134 20.54 3.93 -32.03
N PRO A 135 21.20 2.76 -31.87
CA PRO A 135 20.66 1.43 -32.13
C PRO A 135 20.30 0.56 -30.91
N THR A 136 20.55 0.99 -29.67
CA THR A 136 20.38 0.13 -28.47
C THR A 136 19.18 0.59 -27.65
N PHE A 137 18.08 -0.16 -27.73
CA PHE A 137 16.98 -0.07 -26.77
C PHE A 137 17.40 -0.85 -25.52
N PRO A 138 17.37 -0.25 -24.33
CA PRO A 138 17.73 -0.95 -23.09
C PRO A 138 16.79 -2.15 -22.86
N ASP A 139 17.35 -3.19 -22.27
CA ASP A 139 16.68 -4.45 -21.95
C ASP A 139 17.26 -4.95 -20.62
N PHE A 140 16.88 -4.24 -19.55
CA PHE A 140 17.43 -4.44 -18.22
C PHE A 140 16.64 -5.48 -17.43
N ILE A 141 15.32 -5.36 -17.40
CA ILE A 141 14.40 -6.27 -16.75
C ILE A 141 14.23 -7.51 -17.62
N ASP A 142 14.85 -8.62 -17.23
CA ASP A 142 14.79 -9.87 -17.98
C ASP A 142 13.37 -10.47 -17.93
N ASP A 143 12.80 -10.73 -19.12
CA ASP A 143 11.47 -11.30 -19.24
C ASP A 143 11.48 -12.83 -19.20
N ILE A 144 12.64 -13.46 -19.37
CA ILE A 144 12.77 -14.93 -19.41
C ILE A 144 13.45 -15.51 -18.17
N ARG A 145 13.67 -14.71 -17.11
CA ARG A 145 14.27 -15.16 -15.86
C ARG A 145 13.54 -14.62 -14.63
N ALA A 146 13.82 -15.25 -13.51
CA ALA A 146 13.52 -14.74 -12.19
C ALA A 146 14.21 -13.37 -11.97
N GLY A 147 13.53 -12.51 -11.24
CA GLY A 147 14.10 -11.22 -10.86
C GLY A 147 13.25 -10.46 -9.86
N SER A 148 13.79 -9.34 -9.42
CA SER A 148 13.14 -8.43 -8.49
C SER A 148 13.29 -6.98 -8.93
N VAL A 149 12.33 -6.15 -8.54
CA VAL A 149 12.45 -4.69 -8.61
C VAL A 149 12.28 -4.15 -7.22
N GLN A 150 13.18 -3.27 -6.81
CA GLN A 150 13.11 -2.56 -5.55
C GLN A 150 13.00 -1.07 -5.76
N ILE A 151 12.27 -0.40 -4.87
CA ILE A 151 12.28 1.06 -4.78
C ILE A 151 12.55 1.52 -3.36
N GLY A 152 13.20 2.67 -3.20
CA GLY A 152 13.52 3.21 -1.90
C GLY A 152 13.94 4.66 -1.89
N ASN A 153 14.46 5.12 -0.76
CA ASN A 153 15.03 6.45 -0.58
C ASN A 153 16.55 6.36 -0.41
N ILE A 154 17.29 6.96 -1.35
CA ILE A 154 18.76 6.93 -1.35
C ILE A 154 19.36 7.70 -0.18
N ALA A 155 18.72 8.78 0.27
CA ALA A 155 19.23 9.63 1.34
C ALA A 155 19.15 8.94 2.70
N THR A 156 18.18 8.04 2.89
CA THR A 156 18.00 7.29 4.14
C THR A 156 18.38 5.82 4.02
N ASN A 157 18.76 5.36 2.82
CA ASN A 157 19.00 3.96 2.50
C ASN A 157 17.85 3.04 2.98
N THR A 158 16.61 3.50 2.74
CA THR A 158 15.40 2.81 3.21
C THR A 158 14.57 2.39 2.01
N LEU A 159 14.38 1.09 1.86
CA LEU A 159 13.47 0.55 0.84
C LEU A 159 12.02 0.86 1.21
N TRP A 160 11.24 1.18 0.19
CA TRP A 160 9.83 1.50 0.28
C TRP A 160 8.96 0.31 -0.09
N ASP A 161 9.33 -0.43 -1.14
CA ASP A 161 8.60 -1.58 -1.67
C ASP A 161 9.57 -2.45 -2.51
N LYS A 162 9.29 -3.75 -2.59
CA LYS A 162 10.00 -4.70 -3.45
C LYS A 162 9.04 -5.70 -4.07
N VAL A 163 9.24 -6.02 -5.35
CA VAL A 163 8.44 -7.00 -6.08
C VAL A 163 9.34 -8.01 -6.76
N GLY A 164 9.26 -9.27 -6.33
CA GLY A 164 9.98 -10.39 -6.93
C GLY A 164 9.05 -11.39 -7.65
N TRP A 165 9.56 -11.97 -8.74
CA TRP A 165 8.90 -13.07 -9.46
C TRP A 165 9.89 -14.20 -9.72
N ASN A 166 9.40 -15.43 -9.59
CA ASN A 166 10.20 -16.63 -9.80
C ASN A 166 10.28 -17.02 -11.27
N ASP A 167 11.15 -17.97 -11.55
CA ASP A 167 11.25 -18.78 -12.75
C ASP A 167 10.76 -20.22 -12.47
N ASP A 168 11.19 -21.21 -13.25
CA ASP A 168 10.81 -22.61 -13.05
C ASP A 168 11.62 -23.34 -11.96
N ASN A 169 12.75 -22.79 -11.52
CA ASN A 169 13.58 -23.34 -10.44
C ASN A 169 13.29 -22.70 -9.07
N ASN A 170 12.61 -21.54 -9.04
CA ASN A 170 12.10 -20.82 -7.86
C ASN A 170 13.18 -20.03 -7.09
N ASP A 171 14.11 -19.39 -7.81
CA ASP A 171 15.33 -18.85 -7.20
C ASP A 171 15.37 -17.30 -7.03
N ALA A 172 14.36 -16.55 -7.50
CA ALA A 172 14.37 -15.07 -7.44
C ALA A 172 14.42 -14.46 -6.03
N CYS A 173 13.85 -15.18 -5.05
CA CYS A 173 13.86 -14.76 -3.64
C CYS A 173 14.95 -15.49 -2.83
N LEU A 174 15.84 -16.26 -3.46
CA LEU A 174 16.84 -17.05 -2.74
C LEU A 174 18.02 -16.23 -2.23
N ASP A 175 18.27 -15.04 -2.76
CA ASP A 175 19.06 -14.05 -2.02
C ASP A 175 18.13 -13.35 -1.00
N PRO A 176 18.31 -13.61 0.32
CA PRO A 176 17.43 -13.07 1.35
C PRO A 176 17.48 -11.54 1.39
N GLY A 177 16.50 -10.89 0.76
CA GLY A 177 16.44 -9.43 0.74
C GLY A 177 15.64 -8.87 -0.43
N GLU A 178 15.52 -9.64 -1.52
CA GLU A 178 15.16 -9.11 -2.83
C GLU A 178 13.65 -9.01 -3.10
N CYS A 179 12.81 -9.65 -2.28
CA CYS A 179 11.35 -9.62 -2.44
C CYS A 179 10.65 -9.39 -1.09
N GLU A 180 9.35 -9.10 -1.12
CA GLU A 180 8.50 -9.07 0.08
C GLU A 180 7.74 -10.39 0.20
N GLY A 181 7.98 -11.10 1.31
CA GLY A 181 7.30 -12.36 1.58
C GLY A 181 7.59 -13.43 0.52
N THR A 182 6.56 -13.87 -0.19
CA THR A 182 6.66 -14.93 -1.21
C THR A 182 6.71 -14.30 -2.60
N ALA A 183 7.69 -14.68 -3.43
CA ALA A 183 7.71 -14.27 -4.84
C ALA A 183 6.44 -14.70 -5.59
N ILE A 184 6.14 -13.93 -6.63
CA ILE A 184 5.09 -14.26 -7.58
C ILE A 184 5.50 -15.52 -8.35
N PRO A 185 4.70 -16.60 -8.31
CA PRO A 185 5.02 -17.82 -9.02
C PRO A 185 4.82 -17.61 -10.52
N ASN A 186 5.70 -18.21 -11.31
CA ASN A 186 5.68 -18.06 -12.76
C ASN A 186 5.20 -19.33 -13.50
N TYR A 187 4.96 -19.19 -14.80
CA TYR A 187 4.41 -20.21 -15.68
C TYR A 187 5.43 -20.86 -16.64
N ILE A 188 6.55 -20.21 -17.01
CA ILE A 188 7.48 -20.74 -18.03
C ILE A 188 8.96 -20.58 -17.64
N ASP A 189 9.45 -19.35 -17.48
CA ASP A 189 10.82 -18.97 -17.06
C ASP A 189 10.81 -17.42 -17.08
N GLY A 190 10.78 -16.71 -15.95
CA GLY A 190 10.44 -15.26 -15.89
C GLY A 190 9.04 -14.79 -16.35
N MET A 191 8.75 -13.49 -16.24
CA MET A 191 7.41 -12.92 -16.50
C MET A 191 6.82 -13.22 -17.90
N GLY A 192 7.69 -13.33 -18.91
CA GLY A 192 7.38 -13.52 -20.32
C GLY A 192 6.92 -12.25 -21.04
N ILE A 193 7.33 -12.12 -22.31
CA ILE A 193 6.92 -11.02 -23.20
C ILE A 193 5.41 -10.80 -23.20
N GLY A 194 5.02 -9.55 -22.99
CA GLY A 194 3.65 -9.07 -23.09
C GLY A 194 2.81 -9.33 -21.84
N ASN A 195 3.37 -9.93 -20.78
CA ASN A 195 2.66 -10.09 -19.53
C ASN A 195 2.88 -8.91 -18.58
N GLN A 196 2.06 -8.87 -17.54
CA GLN A 196 2.11 -7.86 -16.49
C GLN A 196 1.87 -8.51 -15.14
N ILE A 197 2.48 -7.92 -14.12
CA ILE A 197 2.20 -8.14 -12.71
C ILE A 197 1.55 -6.85 -12.21
N VAL A 198 0.37 -6.91 -11.60
CA VAL A 198 -0.40 -5.70 -11.23
C VAL A 198 -0.90 -5.80 -9.79
N ARG A 199 -0.52 -4.84 -8.95
CA ARG A 199 -0.91 -4.78 -7.54
C ARG A 199 -2.42 -4.60 -7.44
N VAL A 200 -3.06 -5.33 -6.53
CA VAL A 200 -4.50 -5.19 -6.30
C VAL A 200 -4.80 -3.87 -5.57
N SER A 201 -6.03 -3.38 -5.68
CA SER A 201 -6.46 -2.18 -4.97
C SER A 201 -7.09 -2.50 -3.60
N SER A 202 -7.45 -3.76 -3.34
CA SER A 202 -8.07 -4.21 -2.09
C SER A 202 -8.02 -5.74 -1.91
N PRO A 203 -8.33 -6.25 -0.69
CA PRO A 203 -8.55 -7.67 -0.43
C PRO A 203 -9.70 -8.34 -1.21
N LEU A 204 -10.47 -7.62 -2.02
CA LEU A 204 -11.39 -8.25 -2.97
C LEU A 204 -10.68 -8.69 -4.26
N ALA A 205 -9.49 -8.15 -4.57
CA ALA A 205 -8.65 -8.54 -5.70
C ALA A 205 -9.39 -8.63 -7.05
N SER A 206 -10.37 -7.75 -7.27
CA SER A 206 -11.16 -7.77 -8.52
C SER A 206 -10.55 -6.87 -9.58
N SER A 207 -10.59 -7.30 -10.84
CA SER A 207 -10.16 -6.48 -11.98
C SER A 207 -10.94 -5.17 -12.11
N ALA A 208 -12.20 -5.15 -11.66
CA ALA A 208 -13.04 -3.95 -11.64
C ALA A 208 -12.49 -2.90 -10.65
N GLU A 209 -11.99 -3.32 -9.49
CA GLU A 209 -11.41 -2.41 -8.51
C GLU A 209 -10.06 -1.84 -8.96
N ILE A 210 -9.23 -2.63 -9.64
CA ILE A 210 -7.94 -2.18 -10.20
C ILE A 210 -8.13 -1.01 -11.17
N GLY A 211 -9.24 -0.98 -11.91
CA GLY A 211 -9.59 0.14 -12.80
C GLY A 211 -10.28 1.33 -12.12
N THR A 212 -10.68 1.21 -10.86
CA THR A 212 -11.50 2.21 -10.14
C THR A 212 -10.77 2.88 -8.98
N TYR A 213 -9.87 2.15 -8.32
CA TYR A 213 -9.17 2.58 -7.11
C TYR A 213 -7.65 2.48 -7.27
N GLY A 214 -6.94 3.24 -6.44
CA GLY A 214 -5.49 3.18 -6.36
C GLY A 214 -4.99 1.79 -5.98
N ARG A 215 -3.96 1.31 -6.68
CA ARG A 215 -3.34 0.00 -6.48
C ARG A 215 -2.39 0.03 -5.27
N ALA A 216 -2.98 0.21 -4.09
CA ALA A 216 -2.26 0.50 -2.84
C ALA A 216 -2.07 -0.70 -1.91
N TYR A 217 -2.69 -1.85 -2.21
CA TYR A 217 -2.71 -2.97 -1.29
C TYR A 217 -1.35 -3.65 -1.16
N ASP A 218 -0.85 -3.77 0.07
CA ASP A 218 0.49 -4.28 0.36
C ASP A 218 0.51 -5.11 1.65
N SER A 219 0.44 -6.43 1.56
CA SER A 219 0.41 -7.31 2.73
C SER A 219 1.79 -7.70 3.26
N ASP A 220 2.85 -7.12 2.68
CA ASP A 220 4.24 -7.57 2.75
C ASP A 220 4.44 -8.98 2.13
N ASP A 221 3.64 -9.36 1.12
CA ASP A 221 3.74 -10.63 0.41
C ASP A 221 3.37 -10.49 -1.07
N ASN A 222 4.37 -10.49 -1.96
CA ASN A 222 4.18 -10.25 -3.40
C ASN A 222 3.20 -11.24 -4.05
N ARG A 223 3.16 -12.50 -3.59
CA ARG A 223 2.23 -13.50 -4.15
C ARG A 223 0.76 -13.16 -3.87
N SER A 224 0.50 -12.51 -2.75
CA SER A 224 -0.84 -12.08 -2.35
C SER A 224 -1.19 -10.68 -2.85
N ASP A 225 -0.19 -9.84 -3.10
CA ASP A 225 -0.44 -8.44 -3.41
C ASP A 225 -0.74 -8.16 -4.88
N PHE A 226 -0.44 -9.11 -5.77
CA PHE A 226 -0.51 -8.91 -7.20
C PHE A 226 -1.41 -9.91 -7.93
N LEU A 227 -2.10 -9.42 -8.96
CA LEU A 227 -2.62 -10.28 -10.02
C LEU A 227 -1.55 -10.48 -11.09
N TYR A 228 -1.41 -11.73 -11.51
CA TYR A 228 -0.49 -12.22 -12.53
C TYR A 228 -1.21 -13.29 -13.37
N PRO A 229 -0.71 -13.67 -14.56
CA PRO A 229 -1.46 -14.46 -15.53
C PRO A 229 -2.17 -15.71 -14.97
N THR A 230 -1.51 -16.46 -14.09
CA THR A 230 -2.04 -17.70 -13.50
C THR A 230 -3.21 -17.47 -12.52
N VAL A 231 -3.22 -16.35 -11.79
CA VAL A 231 -4.26 -16.04 -10.78
C VAL A 231 -5.33 -15.12 -11.35
N GLY A 232 -4.95 -14.11 -12.13
CA GLY A 232 -5.88 -13.20 -12.76
C GLY A 232 -6.61 -13.80 -13.97
N GLY A 233 -6.14 -14.96 -14.48
CA GLY A 233 -6.71 -15.61 -15.65
C GLY A 233 -6.61 -14.77 -16.93
N PHE A 234 -5.63 -13.86 -16.99
CA PHE A 234 -5.41 -12.99 -18.14
C PHE A 234 -4.08 -13.33 -18.82
N THR A 235 -4.06 -13.19 -20.13
CA THR A 235 -2.84 -13.22 -20.94
C THR A 235 -2.67 -11.85 -21.59
N GLY A 236 -1.45 -11.32 -21.59
CA GLY A 236 -1.21 -9.99 -22.16
C GLY A 236 -1.34 -8.85 -21.13
N ILE A 237 -1.24 -7.62 -21.64
CA ILE A 237 -1.38 -6.39 -20.87
C ILE A 237 -2.85 -5.99 -20.83
N LEU A 238 -3.53 -6.29 -19.72
CA LEU A 238 -4.94 -5.94 -19.52
C LEU A 238 -5.12 -4.53 -18.94
N PHE A 239 -4.16 -4.09 -18.12
CA PHE A 239 -4.24 -2.82 -17.40
C PHE A 239 -3.20 -1.88 -17.97
N ASN A 240 -3.65 -0.74 -18.49
CA ASN A 240 -2.71 0.29 -18.91
C ASN A 240 -1.98 0.84 -17.67
N PRO A 241 -0.69 1.18 -17.80
CA PRO A 241 -0.02 1.96 -16.77
C PRO A 241 -0.62 3.36 -16.72
N GLY A 242 -0.64 3.93 -15.53
CA GLY A 242 -0.93 5.32 -15.24
C GLY A 242 0.34 6.14 -15.05
N GLN A 243 0.17 7.45 -15.12
CA GLN A 243 1.24 8.45 -15.05
C GLN A 243 0.79 9.69 -14.26
N THR A 244 1.70 10.60 -13.93
CA THR A 244 1.37 11.74 -13.04
C THR A 244 0.32 12.71 -13.61
N THR A 245 0.10 12.70 -14.93
CA THR A 245 -0.93 13.53 -15.58
C THR A 245 -2.34 12.96 -15.43
N ASP A 246 -2.47 11.68 -15.07
CA ASP A 246 -3.78 11.05 -14.92
C ASP A 246 -4.55 11.61 -13.72
N PRO A 247 -5.89 11.42 -13.70
CA PRO A 247 -6.69 11.73 -12.52
C PRO A 247 -6.18 10.96 -11.29
N ALA A 248 -6.28 11.60 -10.12
CA ALA A 248 -5.99 10.89 -8.87
C ALA A 248 -7.02 9.77 -8.65
N MET A 249 -6.54 8.61 -8.24
CA MET A 249 -7.34 7.45 -7.90
C MET A 249 -7.63 7.45 -6.39
N PRO A 250 -8.86 7.16 -5.96
CA PRO A 250 -9.16 7.04 -4.53
C PRO A 250 -8.37 5.89 -3.91
N VAL A 251 -7.77 6.14 -2.75
CA VAL A 251 -7.04 5.16 -1.95
C VAL A 251 -8.03 4.53 -0.97
N ILE A 252 -8.25 3.22 -1.08
CA ILE A 252 -9.21 2.51 -0.21
C ILE A 252 -8.55 1.50 0.72
N THR A 253 -7.30 1.12 0.44
CA THR A 253 -6.49 0.21 1.23
C THR A 253 -5.03 0.65 1.28
N GLY A 254 -4.17 -0.20 1.82
CA GLY A 254 -2.76 0.06 2.06
C GLY A 254 -2.10 -1.17 2.65
N ARG A 255 -1.07 -0.95 3.46
CA ARG A 255 -0.47 -2.00 4.28
C ARG A 255 -1.33 -2.32 5.49
N PRO A 256 -1.68 -3.60 5.79
CA PRO A 256 -2.44 -3.94 6.99
C PRO A 256 -1.82 -3.35 8.26
N GLY A 257 -2.57 -2.50 8.97
CA GLY A 257 -2.12 -1.89 10.23
C GLY A 257 -2.13 -2.84 11.43
N VAL A 258 -1.58 -4.05 11.28
CA VAL A 258 -1.51 -5.05 12.37
C VAL A 258 -0.70 -4.48 13.53
N GLY A 259 -1.23 -4.55 14.74
CA GLY A 259 -0.63 -3.93 15.92
C GLY A 259 -1.03 -2.48 16.13
N ALA A 260 -1.82 -1.87 15.22
CA ALA A 260 -2.36 -0.53 15.45
C ALA A 260 -3.20 -0.51 16.73
N VAL A 261 -3.02 0.53 17.53
CA VAL A 261 -3.73 0.75 18.78
C VAL A 261 -4.96 1.61 18.50
N ILE A 262 -6.11 1.18 19.01
CA ILE A 262 -7.37 1.88 18.83
C ILE A 262 -7.97 2.18 20.20
N ALA A 263 -8.32 3.44 20.44
CA ALA A 263 -8.93 3.90 21.69
C ALA A 263 -10.07 4.88 21.42
N SER A 264 -11.09 4.85 22.27
CA SER A 264 -12.18 5.81 22.30
C SER A 264 -12.02 6.73 23.51
N ASN A 265 -12.48 7.99 23.40
CA ASN A 265 -12.46 8.95 24.51
C ASN A 265 -13.68 8.83 25.46
N ASP A 266 -14.43 7.73 25.40
CA ASP A 266 -15.49 7.47 26.37
C ASP A 266 -14.92 7.04 27.73
N ALA A 267 -15.75 7.17 28.78
CA ALA A 267 -15.29 6.97 30.16
C ALA A 267 -15.05 5.49 30.55
N LEU A 268 -15.49 4.53 29.72
CA LEU A 268 -15.56 3.12 30.13
C LEU A 268 -14.87 2.14 29.18
N SER A 269 -14.64 2.50 27.91
CA SER A 269 -13.92 1.59 27.01
C SER A 269 -12.43 1.51 27.35
N GLY A 270 -11.85 0.34 27.08
CA GLY A 270 -10.40 0.20 26.98
C GLY A 270 -9.92 0.48 25.56
N SER A 271 -8.62 0.32 25.33
CA SER A 271 -8.07 0.20 23.98
C SER A 271 -8.15 -1.23 23.48
N THR A 272 -8.12 -1.38 22.17
CA THR A 272 -7.89 -2.65 21.47
C THR A 272 -6.68 -2.52 20.55
N VAL A 273 -6.26 -3.65 19.99
CA VAL A 273 -5.19 -3.72 18.99
C VAL A 273 -5.74 -4.40 17.75
N ALA A 274 -5.46 -3.84 16.58
CA ALA A 274 -5.80 -4.47 15.31
C ALA A 274 -4.97 -5.75 15.13
N TYR A 275 -5.61 -6.83 14.70
CA TYR A 275 -4.97 -8.14 14.53
C TYR A 275 -4.94 -8.52 13.05
N ARG A 276 -4.08 -9.47 12.65
CA ARG A 276 -4.05 -9.98 11.28
C ARG A 276 -5.22 -10.93 11.04
N ALA A 277 -5.97 -10.71 9.98
CA ALA A 277 -6.97 -11.64 9.44
C ALA A 277 -6.73 -11.81 7.94
N THR A 278 -7.29 -12.85 7.32
CA THR A 278 -7.19 -13.07 5.87
C THR A 278 -8.56 -13.29 5.24
N VAL A 279 -8.66 -12.98 3.95
CA VAL A 279 -9.79 -13.34 3.10
C VAL A 279 -9.26 -13.96 1.82
N SER A 280 -9.85 -15.07 1.40
CA SER A 280 -9.57 -15.66 0.09
C SER A 280 -10.40 -14.95 -0.99
N SER A 281 -9.73 -14.30 -1.94
CA SER A 281 -10.38 -13.75 -3.13
C SER A 281 -9.52 -13.98 -4.37
N ALA A 282 -10.15 -14.17 -5.53
CA ALA A 282 -9.46 -14.45 -6.80
C ALA A 282 -8.42 -15.61 -6.77
N GLY A 283 -8.48 -16.51 -5.78
CA GLY A 283 -7.51 -17.60 -5.61
C GLY A 283 -6.24 -17.24 -4.84
N ILE A 284 -6.20 -16.06 -4.20
CA ILE A 284 -5.11 -15.59 -3.34
C ILE A 284 -5.64 -15.26 -1.93
N GLU A 285 -4.78 -15.44 -0.92
CA GLU A 285 -5.08 -15.14 0.49
C GLU A 285 -4.61 -13.73 0.83
N LEU A 286 -5.56 -12.83 1.09
CA LEU A 286 -5.31 -11.40 1.26
C LEU A 286 -5.45 -11.02 2.73
N ALA A 287 -4.35 -10.59 3.35
CA ALA A 287 -4.35 -10.10 4.72
C ALA A 287 -5.03 -8.72 4.87
N TYR A 288 -5.66 -8.49 6.02
CA TYR A 288 -6.19 -7.19 6.45
C TYR A 288 -6.10 -7.08 7.98
N ALA A 289 -6.27 -5.88 8.53
CA ALA A 289 -6.12 -5.62 9.97
C ALA A 289 -7.43 -5.12 10.62
N PRO A 290 -8.38 -6.02 10.95
CA PRO A 290 -9.60 -5.62 11.66
C PRO A 290 -9.34 -5.29 13.13
N PHE A 291 -10.26 -4.50 13.69
CA PHE A 291 -10.32 -4.23 15.13
C PHE A 291 -11.76 -4.16 15.64
N ALA A 292 -11.91 -4.36 16.96
CA ALA A 292 -13.16 -4.13 17.66
C ALA A 292 -12.89 -3.60 19.07
N ILE A 293 -13.48 -2.45 19.42
CA ILE A 293 -13.52 -1.88 20.76
C ILE A 293 -14.86 -2.29 21.39
N PRO A 294 -14.90 -3.30 22.28
CA PRO A 294 -16.13 -3.67 22.94
C PRO A 294 -16.46 -2.69 24.07
N ARG A 295 -17.74 -2.70 24.49
CA ARG A 295 -18.21 -1.99 25.70
C ARG A 295 -18.01 -0.46 25.66
N VAL A 296 -18.06 0.13 24.47
CA VAL A 296 -18.05 1.59 24.31
C VAL A 296 -19.38 2.14 24.78
N THR A 297 -19.36 3.14 25.65
CA THR A 297 -20.59 3.78 26.17
C THR A 297 -21.47 4.28 25.02
N SER A 298 -22.79 4.12 25.08
CA SER A 298 -23.66 4.71 24.06
C SER A 298 -23.58 6.25 24.10
N GLY A 299 -23.46 6.91 22.95
CA GLY A 299 -23.23 8.35 22.86
C GLY A 299 -22.46 8.74 21.61
N THR A 300 -21.89 9.94 21.60
CA THR A 300 -21.03 10.43 20.51
C THR A 300 -19.61 10.60 21.03
N TRP A 301 -18.65 9.97 20.36
CA TRP A 301 -17.26 9.90 20.81
C TRP A 301 -16.27 10.26 19.72
N THR A 302 -15.03 10.41 20.15
CA THR A 302 -13.85 10.48 19.29
C THR A 302 -13.06 9.19 19.45
N VAL A 303 -12.70 8.59 18.32
CA VAL A 303 -11.83 7.42 18.25
C VAL A 303 -10.50 7.82 17.65
N ILE A 304 -9.41 7.36 18.25
CA ILE A 304 -8.06 7.51 17.72
C ILE A 304 -7.56 6.12 17.33
N VAL A 305 -7.03 6.02 16.12
CA VAL A 305 -6.34 4.84 15.59
C VAL A 305 -4.90 5.26 15.32
N ALA A 306 -3.92 4.52 15.83
CA ALA A 306 -2.51 4.88 15.67
C ALA A 306 -1.63 3.64 15.43
N SER A 307 -0.61 3.79 14.58
CA SER A 307 0.42 2.79 14.31
C SER A 307 1.75 3.48 13.97
N GLY A 308 2.83 3.12 14.66
CA GLY A 308 4.12 3.79 14.51
C GLY A 308 3.99 5.31 14.73
N SER A 309 4.44 6.09 13.74
CA SER A 309 4.33 7.56 13.72
C SER A 309 3.06 8.07 13.05
N TYR A 310 2.11 7.21 12.68
CA TYR A 310 0.90 7.59 11.96
C TYR A 310 -0.34 7.42 12.82
N TYR A 311 -1.31 8.30 12.63
CA TYR A 311 -2.60 8.21 13.30
C TYR A 311 -3.75 8.75 12.47
N LYS A 312 -4.97 8.43 12.89
CA LYS A 312 -6.21 9.04 12.41
C LYS A 312 -7.12 9.29 13.60
N GLN A 313 -7.73 10.47 13.63
CA GLN A 313 -8.77 10.80 14.58
C GLN A 313 -10.12 10.81 13.86
N LEU A 314 -11.07 10.03 14.38
CA LEU A 314 -12.45 9.96 13.91
C LEU A 314 -13.35 10.59 14.95
N SER A 315 -13.92 11.74 14.64
CA SER A 315 -14.91 12.42 15.47
C SER A 315 -16.32 12.00 15.07
N ASN A 316 -17.32 12.36 15.89
CA ASN A 316 -18.74 12.08 15.65
C ASN A 316 -19.09 10.59 15.56
N VAL A 317 -18.34 9.73 16.25
CA VAL A 317 -18.64 8.28 16.29
C VAL A 317 -19.84 8.04 17.20
N VAL A 318 -21.01 7.83 16.60
CA VAL A 318 -22.27 7.59 17.33
C VAL A 318 -22.42 6.11 17.66
N VAL A 319 -22.32 5.77 18.94
CA VAL A 319 -22.49 4.42 19.46
C VAL A 319 -23.91 4.24 19.99
N THR A 320 -24.64 3.30 19.40
CA THR A 320 -25.97 2.90 19.88
C THR A 320 -25.88 1.66 20.77
N VAL A 321 -26.90 1.46 21.60
CA VAL A 321 -26.94 0.36 22.58
C VAL A 321 -27.00 -0.98 21.85
N ASN A 322 -26.18 -1.95 22.27
CA ASN A 322 -26.15 -3.32 21.75
C ASN A 322 -25.97 -3.40 20.23
N SER A 323 -25.26 -2.44 19.63
CA SER A 323 -24.95 -2.44 18.20
C SER A 323 -23.45 -2.60 17.95
N ASN A 324 -23.13 -3.01 16.72
CA ASN A 324 -21.80 -2.87 16.17
C ASN A 324 -21.81 -1.70 15.18
N ILE A 325 -20.95 -0.72 15.42
CA ILE A 325 -20.80 0.46 14.58
C ILE A 325 -19.47 0.36 13.85
N ASN A 326 -19.54 0.26 12.53
CA ASN A 326 -18.38 0.28 11.66
C ASN A 326 -17.93 1.73 11.47
N ILE A 327 -16.62 1.99 11.59
CA ILE A 327 -16.02 3.31 11.39
C ILE A 327 -14.82 3.24 10.42
N PRO A 328 -14.57 4.31 9.62
CA PRO A 328 -15.44 5.47 9.42
C PRO A 328 -16.79 5.09 8.79
N ASN A 329 -17.77 6.00 8.87
CA ASN A 329 -19.05 5.88 8.20
C ASN A 329 -19.59 7.26 7.78
N ALA A 330 -20.77 7.32 7.16
CA ALA A 330 -21.37 8.58 6.66
C ALA A 330 -21.55 9.70 7.69
N VAL A 331 -21.50 9.41 9.00
CA VAL A 331 -21.66 10.43 10.05
C VAL A 331 -20.39 10.70 10.84
N THR A 332 -19.31 9.95 10.61
CA THR A 332 -18.01 10.25 11.23
C THR A 332 -17.34 11.44 10.55
N THR A 333 -16.31 11.98 11.19
CA THR A 333 -15.44 12.98 10.56
C THR A 333 -13.98 12.61 10.76
N PRO A 334 -13.22 12.32 9.68
CA PRO A 334 -13.70 12.19 8.29
C PRO A 334 -14.74 11.09 8.11
N ASP A 335 -15.54 11.19 7.05
CA ASP A 335 -16.45 10.14 6.63
C ASP A 335 -15.67 9.01 5.95
N TRP A 336 -16.39 7.98 5.49
CA TRP A 336 -15.77 6.87 4.78
C TRP A 336 -15.12 7.33 3.47
N GLU A 337 -13.85 6.94 3.25
CA GLU A 337 -13.14 7.26 2.01
C GLU A 337 -13.77 6.57 0.78
N TYR A 338 -14.49 5.47 1.03
CA TYR A 338 -15.32 4.77 0.08
C TYR A 338 -16.68 4.44 0.69
N LEU A 339 -17.76 4.68 -0.06
CA LEU A 339 -19.13 4.47 0.40
C LEU A 339 -19.34 3.03 0.91
N GLY A 340 -19.64 2.89 2.20
CA GLY A 340 -19.87 1.59 2.84
C GLY A 340 -18.59 0.88 3.32
N GLY A 341 -17.41 1.44 3.06
CA GLY A 341 -16.12 0.91 3.50
C GLY A 341 -15.73 1.42 4.89
N ALA A 342 -15.53 0.51 5.84
CA ALA A 342 -15.09 0.82 7.20
C ALA A 342 -13.56 0.77 7.33
N HIS A 343 -12.88 1.49 6.43
CA HIS A 343 -11.43 1.50 6.30
C HIS A 343 -10.85 2.79 6.88
N VAL A 344 -9.87 2.64 7.78
CA VAL A 344 -9.14 3.74 8.39
C VAL A 344 -7.73 3.75 7.78
N ASN A 345 -7.49 4.66 6.83
CA ASN A 345 -6.16 4.90 6.31
C ASN A 345 -5.42 5.88 7.23
N LEU A 346 -4.29 5.42 7.81
CA LEU A 346 -3.44 6.25 8.65
C LEU A 346 -2.55 7.13 7.78
N ASP A 347 -2.93 8.39 7.66
CA ASP A 347 -2.36 9.35 6.72
C ASP A 347 -1.74 10.58 7.38
N SER A 348 -1.90 10.72 8.70
CA SER A 348 -1.40 11.86 9.47
C SER A 348 -0.20 11.43 10.29
N ALA A 349 0.97 11.99 9.98
CA ALA A 349 2.17 11.80 10.81
C ALA A 349 2.02 12.56 12.14
N THR A 350 2.54 11.97 13.22
CA THR A 350 2.64 12.61 14.53
C THR A 350 4.06 12.46 15.07
N VAL A 351 4.49 13.47 15.82
CA VAL A 351 5.69 13.42 16.67
C VAL A 351 5.35 13.09 18.12
N SER A 352 4.05 12.99 18.44
CA SER A 352 3.55 12.70 19.78
C SER A 352 3.44 11.20 20.00
N GLY A 353 3.80 10.72 21.18
CA GLY A 353 3.51 9.35 21.61
C GLY A 353 2.05 9.21 22.02
N PHE A 354 1.41 8.11 21.61
CA PHE A 354 0.08 7.75 22.11
C PHE A 354 0.23 6.83 23.32
N VAL A 355 -0.33 7.24 24.45
CA VAL A 355 -0.41 6.42 25.67
C VAL A 355 -1.86 5.98 25.83
N THR A 356 -2.06 4.68 25.97
CA THR A 356 -3.35 4.12 26.36
C THR A 356 -3.17 3.09 27.47
N GLY A 357 -4.20 2.94 28.30
CA GLY A 357 -4.20 2.01 29.42
C GLY A 357 -5.28 2.35 30.42
N ARG A 358 -5.57 1.40 31.30
CA ARG A 358 -6.45 1.59 32.45
C ARG A 358 -5.60 1.61 33.71
N VAL A 359 -5.82 2.62 34.55
CA VAL A 359 -5.23 2.70 35.89
C VAL A 359 -6.31 2.33 36.89
N SER A 360 -6.26 1.09 37.38
CA SER A 360 -7.19 0.56 38.39
C SER A 360 -6.42 0.00 39.59
N ASP A 361 -7.12 -0.19 40.71
CA ASP A 361 -6.58 -0.92 41.84
C ASP A 361 -6.59 -2.45 41.58
N ILE A 362 -6.14 -3.23 42.56
CA ILE A 362 -6.08 -4.71 42.45
C ILE A 362 -7.47 -5.37 42.32
N THR A 363 -8.55 -4.62 42.58
CA THR A 363 -9.94 -5.06 42.43
C THR A 363 -10.58 -4.54 41.15
N ASP A 364 -9.79 -3.90 40.29
CA ASP A 364 -10.24 -3.24 39.07
C ASP A 364 -11.12 -2.00 39.32
N SER A 365 -11.08 -1.42 40.52
CA SER A 365 -11.80 -0.19 40.86
C SER A 365 -11.01 1.05 40.40
N SER A 366 -11.72 2.16 40.17
CA SER A 366 -11.10 3.42 39.76
C SER A 366 -10.24 4.03 40.88
N LEU A 367 -9.02 4.44 40.52
CA LEU A 367 -8.11 5.13 41.43
C LEU A 367 -8.35 6.65 41.39
N SER A 368 -8.38 7.30 42.56
CA SER A 368 -8.51 8.76 42.66
C SER A 368 -7.13 9.45 42.63
N GLY A 369 -7.05 10.67 42.06
CA GLY A 369 -5.84 11.50 42.12
C GLY A 369 -4.73 11.11 41.13
N ILE A 370 -5.04 10.28 40.13
CA ILE A 370 -4.12 9.95 39.05
C ILE A 370 -3.89 11.19 38.18
N THR A 371 -2.62 11.57 38.02
CA THR A 371 -2.21 12.60 37.07
C THR A 371 -1.27 11.95 36.06
N VAL A 372 -1.65 11.96 34.79
CA VAL A 372 -0.75 11.57 33.70
C VAL A 372 0.11 12.79 33.37
N ARG A 373 1.43 12.68 33.54
CA ARG A 373 2.41 13.68 33.09
C ARG A 373 3.08 13.14 31.84
N ALA A 374 2.90 13.84 30.72
CA ALA A 374 3.63 13.62 29.48
C ALA A 374 4.88 14.50 29.46
#